data_AF-A0A2J7PI61-F1
#
_entry.id   AF-A0A2J7PI61-F1
#
_cell.length_a   1.000
_cell.length_b   1.000
_cell.length_c   1.000
_cell.angle_alpha   90.00
_cell.angle_beta   90.00
_cell.angle_gamma   90.00
#
_symmetry.space_group_name_H-M   'P 1'
#
loop_
_entity.id
_entity.type
_entity.pdbx_description
1 polymer ?
#
loop_
_entity_poly.entity_id
_entity_poly.type
_entity_poly.pdbx_seq_one_letter_code
_entity_poly.pdbx_strand_id
1 'polypeptide(L)'
;MADVRSLEYPTLKVPYELLNKKFRAAQKHVDREVSHVQAAALELERVLHGDVVGASDISRLLGGMVEKLQVLKRKADESISEELEAAYVCKRRLEHLREHAGSNGPGVGGSTTGAVNLWRKRRLDRMLVEYFLRRGYYGAATRLAHRSDLRDLTNIDVFLISREVEQSLAQHETSKCLEWCYDNRSKLRKLKSTMEFNLRIQEFVELVKADKRMDAVRHARKYFTIFEDEQLQDVQHCMALLAFPTNTELSPYKELLDDSRWERLIEQFRQDNYRLFQLASQSVFTVALQAGLSALKTPYPFTIQTKS
;
A
#
# COMPACT_ATOMS: atom_id res chain seq x y z
N MET A 1 -1.19 24.03 17.01
CA MET A 1 -1.55 22.61 17.27
C MET A 1 -2.36 21.96 16.14
N ALA A 2 -3.33 22.64 15.50
CA ALA A 2 -4.10 22.09 14.39
C ALA A 2 -3.26 21.77 13.13
N ASP A 3 -2.29 22.62 12.80
CA ASP A 3 -1.46 22.51 11.59
C ASP A 3 -0.42 21.36 11.63
N VAL A 4 0.06 21.02 12.84
CA VAL A 4 0.87 19.82 13.05
C VAL A 4 0.00 18.57 12.92
N ARG A 5 -1.25 18.60 13.42
CA ARG A 5 -2.16 17.45 13.31
C ARG A 5 -2.57 17.16 11.86
N SER A 6 -2.77 18.17 11.02
CA SER A 6 -3.16 17.99 9.62
C SER A 6 -1.99 17.58 8.72
N LEU A 7 -0.84 18.24 8.85
CA LEU A 7 0.31 18.02 7.97
C LEU A 7 1.18 16.82 8.37
N GLU A 8 1.14 16.41 9.65
CA GLU A 8 1.90 15.25 10.16
C GLU A 8 1.10 13.96 10.21
N TYR A 9 -0.18 13.99 9.84
CA TYR A 9 -1.03 12.80 9.84
C TYR A 9 -0.43 11.62 9.05
N PRO A 10 0.07 11.82 7.80
CA PRO A 10 0.74 10.76 7.03
C PRO A 10 1.98 10.18 7.73
N THR A 11 2.68 10.99 8.53
CA THR A 11 3.88 10.58 9.26
C THR A 11 3.57 9.41 10.20
N LEU A 12 2.41 9.43 10.85
CA LEU A 12 1.98 8.38 11.79
C LEU A 12 1.07 7.34 11.13
N LYS A 13 0.22 7.76 10.19
CA LYS A 13 -0.78 6.88 9.63
C LYS A 13 -0.19 5.77 8.76
N VAL A 14 0.74 6.10 7.86
CA VAL A 14 1.37 5.12 6.98
C VAL A 14 2.07 3.99 7.75
N PRO A 15 2.98 4.27 8.71
CA PRO A 15 3.69 3.20 9.43
C PRO A 15 2.73 2.39 10.32
N TYR A 16 1.68 3.01 10.87
CA TYR A 16 0.62 2.28 11.56
C TYR A 16 -0.13 1.30 10.64
N GLU A 17 -0.46 1.72 9.41
CA GLU A 17 -1.11 0.83 8.44
C GLU A 17 -0.20 -0.32 8.00
N LEU A 18 1.12 -0.09 7.90
CA LEU A 18 2.11 -1.14 7.65
C LEU A 18 2.21 -2.12 8.82
N LEU A 19 2.29 -1.61 10.05
CA LEU A 19 2.29 -2.44 11.27
C LEU A 19 1.02 -3.30 11.33
N ASN A 20 -0.15 -2.72 11.09
CA ASN A 20 -1.42 -3.44 11.09
C ASN A 20 -1.49 -4.49 9.95
N LYS A 21 -0.90 -4.21 8.77
CA LYS A 21 -0.78 -5.21 7.69
C LYS A 21 0.08 -6.39 8.15
N LYS A 22 1.27 -6.12 8.70
CA LYS A 22 2.20 -7.14 9.20
C LYS A 22 1.57 -7.97 10.33
N PHE A 23 0.95 -7.32 11.31
CA PHE A 23 0.25 -7.98 12.42
C PHE A 23 -0.82 -8.96 11.96
N ARG A 24 -1.67 -8.58 10.99
CA ARG A 24 -2.71 -9.48 10.46
C ARG A 24 -2.12 -10.65 9.67
N ALA A 25 -1.04 -10.42 8.94
CA ALA A 25 -0.35 -11.47 8.20
C ALA A 25 0.28 -12.47 9.17
N ALA A 26 1.02 -11.97 10.18
CA ALA A 26 1.61 -12.74 11.26
C ALA A 26 0.57 -13.60 11.99
N GLN A 27 -0.55 -12.99 12.43
CA GLN A 27 -1.64 -13.71 13.08
C GLN A 27 -2.16 -14.86 12.20
N LYS A 28 -2.43 -14.61 10.92
CA LYS A 28 -2.90 -15.63 9.98
C LYS A 28 -1.89 -16.77 9.79
N HIS A 29 -0.60 -16.44 9.71
CA HIS A 29 0.46 -17.44 9.55
C HIS A 29 0.60 -18.31 10.80
N VAL A 30 0.61 -17.69 11.98
CA VAL A 30 0.70 -18.40 13.26
C VAL A 30 -0.53 -19.28 13.47
N ASP A 31 -1.75 -18.76 13.28
CA ASP A 31 -3.00 -19.53 13.44
C ASP A 31 -3.04 -20.77 12.52
N ARG A 32 -2.52 -20.64 11.30
CA ARG A 32 -2.41 -21.76 10.36
C ARG A 32 -1.46 -22.84 10.86
N GLU A 33 -0.26 -22.45 11.30
CA GLU A 33 0.72 -23.42 11.80
C GLU A 33 0.28 -24.06 13.13
N VAL A 34 -0.39 -23.30 14.00
CA VAL A 34 -1.05 -23.86 15.21
C VAL A 34 -2.08 -24.90 14.82
N SER A 35 -2.89 -24.65 13.80
CA SER A 35 -3.89 -25.62 13.30
C SER A 35 -3.22 -26.91 12.78
N HIS A 36 -2.07 -26.80 12.09
CA HIS A 36 -1.30 -27.97 11.66
C HIS A 36 -0.75 -28.79 12.83
N VAL A 37 -0.27 -28.13 13.89
CA VAL A 37 0.21 -28.79 15.12
C VAL A 37 -0.94 -29.47 15.85
N GLN A 38 -2.08 -28.81 15.99
CA GLN A 38 -3.29 -29.40 16.60
C GLN A 38 -3.75 -30.64 15.83
N ALA A 39 -3.78 -30.59 14.50
CA ALA A 39 -4.12 -31.75 13.68
C ALA A 39 -3.15 -32.92 13.89
N ALA A 40 -1.85 -32.64 14.05
CA ALA A 40 -0.85 -33.66 14.34
C ALA A 40 -1.04 -34.28 15.72
N ALA A 41 -1.38 -33.48 16.73
CA ALA A 41 -1.65 -33.95 18.08
C ALA A 41 -2.88 -34.86 18.12
N LEU A 42 -3.97 -34.47 17.43
CA LEU A 42 -5.18 -35.29 17.31
C LEU A 42 -4.91 -36.62 16.58
N GLU A 43 -4.06 -36.61 15.56
CA GLU A 43 -3.66 -37.84 14.86
C GLU A 43 -2.88 -38.78 15.79
N LEU A 44 -1.97 -38.23 16.60
CA LEU A 44 -1.22 -38.98 17.60
C LEU A 44 -2.15 -39.57 18.67
N GLU A 45 -3.07 -38.78 19.22
CA GLU A 45 -4.07 -39.25 20.18
C GLU A 45 -4.90 -40.39 19.59
N ARG A 46 -5.36 -40.26 18.34
CA ARG A 46 -6.14 -41.32 17.67
C ARG A 46 -5.37 -42.64 17.57
N VAL A 47 -4.09 -42.59 17.24
CA VAL A 47 -3.26 -43.80 17.13
C VAL A 47 -2.99 -44.42 18.50
N LEU A 48 -2.84 -43.61 19.55
CA LEU A 48 -2.67 -44.09 20.93
C LEU A 48 -3.92 -44.79 21.48
N HIS A 49 -5.11 -44.45 20.99
CA HIS A 49 -6.38 -45.10 21.37
C HIS A 49 -6.71 -46.34 20.53
N GLY A 50 -5.86 -46.74 19.57
CA GLY A 50 -6.08 -47.94 18.76
C GLY A 50 -5.65 -49.23 19.47
N ASP A 51 -6.29 -50.37 19.12
CA ASP A 51 -6.02 -51.69 19.72
C ASP A 51 -4.59 -52.21 19.46
N VAL A 52 -3.93 -51.75 18.40
CA VAL A 52 -2.55 -52.14 18.06
C VAL A 52 -1.72 -50.88 17.79
N VAL A 53 -0.79 -50.58 18.70
CA VAL A 53 0.09 -49.41 18.60
C VAL A 53 1.52 -49.84 18.32
N GLY A 54 2.00 -49.59 17.11
CA GLY A 54 3.39 -49.85 16.73
C GLY A 54 4.34 -48.76 17.25
N ALA A 55 5.44 -49.15 17.91
CA ALA A 55 6.47 -48.20 18.35
C ALA A 55 7.07 -47.37 17.19
N SER A 56 7.14 -47.96 16.00
CA SER A 56 7.56 -47.28 14.77
C SER A 56 6.58 -46.18 14.35
N ASP A 57 5.28 -46.39 14.52
CA ASP A 57 4.24 -45.41 14.16
C ASP A 57 4.22 -44.23 15.14
N ILE A 58 4.36 -44.51 16.44
CA ILE A 58 4.53 -43.46 17.45
C ILE A 58 5.76 -42.61 17.13
N SER A 59 6.89 -43.25 16.85
CA SER A 59 8.15 -42.54 16.55
C SER A 59 8.02 -41.65 15.32
N ARG A 60 7.35 -42.14 14.26
CA ARG A 60 7.07 -41.36 13.05
C ARG A 60 6.17 -40.15 13.33
N LEU A 61 5.09 -40.33 14.10
CA LEU A 61 4.15 -39.26 14.42
C LEU A 61 4.77 -38.19 15.33
N LEU A 62 5.56 -38.61 16.33
CA LEU A 62 6.33 -37.68 17.16
C LEU A 62 7.36 -36.92 16.33
N GLY A 63 8.05 -37.58 15.40
CA GLY A 63 8.95 -36.92 14.45
C GLY A 63 8.25 -35.84 13.63
N GLY A 64 7.09 -36.17 13.03
CA GLY A 64 6.29 -35.20 12.28
C GLY A 64 5.73 -34.05 13.14
N MET A 65 5.41 -34.30 14.41
CA MET A 65 4.99 -33.26 15.35
C MET A 65 6.15 -32.31 15.70
N VAL A 66 7.35 -32.85 15.91
CA VAL A 66 8.57 -32.06 16.14
C VAL A 66 8.86 -31.17 14.92
N GLU A 67 8.77 -31.68 13.70
CA GLU A 67 8.93 -30.89 12.48
C GLU A 67 7.93 -29.73 12.39
N LYS A 68 6.63 -30.00 12.65
CA LYS A 68 5.59 -28.96 12.64
C LYS A 68 5.82 -27.89 13.73
N LEU A 69 6.25 -28.30 14.93
CA LEU A 69 6.60 -27.37 16.01
C LEU A 69 7.82 -26.51 15.65
N GLN A 70 8.82 -27.07 14.96
CA GLN A 70 9.98 -26.31 14.46
C GLN A 70 9.56 -25.28 13.41
N VAL A 71 8.66 -25.66 12.49
CA VAL A 71 8.10 -24.74 11.50
C VAL A 71 7.32 -23.60 12.17
N LEU A 72 6.45 -23.93 13.12
CA LEU A 72 5.70 -22.93 13.91
C LEU A 72 6.64 -21.97 14.62
N LYS A 73 7.67 -22.48 15.32
CA LYS A 73 8.67 -21.66 16.01
C LYS A 73 9.35 -20.69 15.05
N ARG A 74 9.89 -21.20 13.94
CA ARG A 74 10.57 -20.37 12.92
C ARG A 74 9.63 -19.28 12.38
N LYS A 75 8.38 -19.62 12.08
CA LYS A 75 7.39 -18.66 11.56
C LYS A 75 6.97 -17.62 12.58
N ALA A 76 6.86 -18.01 13.85
CA ALA A 76 6.61 -17.07 14.94
C ALA A 76 7.79 -16.09 15.10
N ASP A 77 9.03 -16.58 15.10
CA ASP A 77 10.24 -15.75 15.21
C ASP A 77 10.35 -14.74 14.05
N GLU A 78 10.14 -15.18 12.80
CA GLU A 78 10.08 -14.31 11.62
C GLU A 78 8.99 -13.23 11.77
N SER A 79 7.79 -13.63 12.16
CA SER A 79 6.64 -12.72 12.33
C SER A 79 6.88 -11.67 13.41
N ILE A 80 7.41 -12.09 14.56
CA ILE A 80 7.74 -11.21 15.69
C ILE A 80 8.82 -10.19 15.27
N SER A 81 9.85 -10.65 14.57
CA SER A 81 10.92 -9.77 14.08
C SER A 81 10.37 -8.69 13.13
N GLU A 82 9.51 -9.07 12.18
CA GLU A 82 8.91 -8.13 11.24
C GLU A 82 7.98 -7.11 11.90
N GLU A 83 7.18 -7.54 12.88
CA GLU A 83 6.31 -6.67 13.67
C GLU A 83 7.11 -5.69 14.53
N LEU A 84 8.16 -6.16 15.20
CA LEU A 84 9.05 -5.33 16.01
C LEU A 84 9.69 -4.22 15.18
N GLU A 85 10.22 -4.55 13.99
CA GLU A 85 10.79 -3.56 13.08
C GLU A 85 9.77 -2.47 12.71
N ALA A 86 8.54 -2.86 12.35
CA ALA A 86 7.48 -1.89 12.04
C ALA A 86 7.06 -1.06 13.27
N ALA A 87 7.03 -1.66 14.46
CA ALA A 87 6.76 -0.96 15.70
C ALA A 87 7.88 0.05 16.04
N TYR A 88 9.15 -0.28 15.79
CA TYR A 88 10.27 0.64 15.97
C TYR A 88 10.19 1.85 15.02
N VAL A 89 9.74 1.65 13.78
CA VAL A 89 9.48 2.77 12.85
C VAL A 89 8.38 3.69 13.40
N CYS A 90 7.27 3.13 13.89
CA CYS A 90 6.21 3.89 14.55
C CYS A 90 6.75 4.68 15.76
N LYS A 91 7.54 4.01 16.61
CA LYS A 91 8.14 4.61 17.81
C LYS A 91 9.06 5.79 17.46
N ARG A 92 10.00 5.61 16.52
CA ARG A 92 10.93 6.67 16.09
C ARG A 92 10.20 7.90 15.54
N ARG A 93 9.12 7.68 14.79
CA ARG A 93 8.30 8.79 14.26
C ARG A 93 7.51 9.51 15.35
N LEU A 94 6.99 8.78 16.33
CA LEU A 94 6.36 9.39 17.52
C LEU A 94 7.36 10.20 18.34
N GLU A 95 8.56 9.67 18.55
CA GLU A 95 9.65 10.37 19.25
C GLU A 95 10.03 11.67 18.53
N HIS A 96 10.21 11.62 17.20
CA HIS A 96 10.49 12.80 16.39
C HIS A 96 9.40 13.89 16.49
N LEU A 97 8.12 13.51 16.57
CA LEU A 97 7.03 14.47 16.77
C LEU A 97 6.98 15.00 18.21
N ARG A 98 7.34 14.16 19.20
CA ARG A 98 7.41 14.54 20.61
C ARG A 98 8.54 15.54 20.88
N GLU A 99 9.68 15.40 20.22
CA GLU A 99 10.78 16.39 20.28
C GLU A 99 10.28 17.81 20.00
N HIS A 100 9.44 17.97 18.98
CA HIS A 100 8.83 19.26 18.65
C HIS A 100 7.80 19.71 19.68
N ALA A 101 6.92 18.80 20.11
CA ALA A 101 5.88 19.12 21.08
C ALA A 101 6.46 19.58 22.43
N GLY A 102 7.54 18.94 22.90
CA GLY A 102 8.26 19.32 24.12
C GLY A 102 9.00 20.67 23.97
N SER A 103 9.49 20.98 22.77
CA SER A 103 10.19 22.25 22.48
C SER A 103 9.29 23.48 22.40
N ASN A 104 7.97 23.30 22.26
CA ASN A 104 6.97 24.35 22.06
C ASN A 104 5.89 24.40 23.16
N GLY A 105 6.08 23.69 24.29
CA GLY A 105 5.12 23.66 25.39
C GLY A 105 5.12 24.95 26.22
N PRO A 106 3.95 25.46 26.67
CA PRO A 106 3.87 26.62 27.55
C PRO A 106 4.48 26.24 28.91
N GLY A 107 5.65 26.80 29.24
CA GLY A 107 6.33 26.59 30.53
C GLY A 107 7.76 26.03 30.46
N VAL A 108 8.27 25.65 29.28
CA VAL A 108 9.67 25.18 29.14
C VAL A 108 10.55 26.32 28.63
N GLY A 109 11.12 27.10 29.54
CA GLY A 109 12.02 28.22 29.27
C GLY A 109 13.42 27.82 28.78
N GLY A 110 13.55 26.96 27.77
CA GLY A 110 14.87 26.45 27.38
C GLY A 110 15.01 25.73 26.04
N SER A 111 14.13 25.94 25.06
CA SER A 111 14.41 25.44 23.71
C SER A 111 15.38 26.38 22.99
N THR A 112 16.60 25.91 22.70
CA THR A 112 17.55 26.69 21.90
C THR A 112 16.99 26.88 20.49
N THR A 113 17.03 28.10 19.96
CA THR A 113 16.58 28.43 18.60
C THR A 113 17.16 27.48 17.54
N GLY A 114 18.37 26.97 17.77
CA GLY A 114 19.03 25.96 16.94
C GLY A 114 18.28 24.62 16.85
N ALA A 115 17.77 24.08 17.97
CA ALA A 115 17.05 22.80 17.99
C ALA A 115 15.72 22.89 17.20
N VAL A 116 14.99 24.00 17.36
CA VAL A 116 13.76 24.26 16.60
C VAL A 116 14.04 24.38 15.10
N ASN A 117 15.11 25.09 14.72
CA ASN A 117 15.50 25.23 13.33
C ASN A 117 15.92 23.90 12.69
N LEU A 118 16.66 23.06 13.43
CA LEU A 118 17.03 21.73 12.98
C LEU A 118 15.79 20.85 12.73
N TRP A 119 14.82 20.88 13.65
CA TRP A 119 13.57 20.13 13.47
C TRP A 119 12.78 20.61 12.25
N ARG A 120 12.66 21.94 12.05
CA ARG A 120 12.01 22.51 10.86
C ARG A 120 12.70 22.07 9.57
N LYS A 121 14.03 22.03 9.55
CA LYS A 121 14.81 21.54 8.40
C LYS A 121 14.51 20.06 8.13
N ARG A 122 14.54 19.20 9.16
CA ARG A 122 14.20 17.77 9.03
C ARG A 122 12.77 17.57 8.51
N ARG A 123 11.82 18.36 9.01
CA ARG A 123 10.43 18.36 8.53
C ARG A 123 10.35 18.69 7.03
N LEU A 124 11.03 19.76 6.61
CA LEU A 124 11.06 20.18 5.21
C LEU A 124 11.70 19.10 4.31
N ASP A 125 12.85 18.57 4.70
CA ASP A 125 13.54 17.52 3.96
C ASP A 125 12.64 16.29 3.79
N ARG A 126 11.90 15.88 4.83
CA ARG A 126 10.92 14.78 4.74
C ARG A 126 9.78 15.09 3.76
N MET A 127 9.24 16.31 3.80
CA MET A 127 8.20 16.75 2.86
C MET A 127 8.71 16.75 1.41
N LEU A 128 9.97 17.14 1.19
CA LEU A 128 10.63 17.08 -0.12
C LEU A 128 10.87 15.65 -0.58
N VAL A 129 11.30 14.74 0.30
CA VAL A 129 11.45 13.31 -0.02
C VAL A 129 10.12 12.75 -0.53
N GLU A 130 9.01 12.99 0.19
CA GLU A 130 7.69 12.53 -0.25
C GLU A 130 7.28 13.15 -1.61
N TYR A 131 7.52 14.45 -1.80
CA TYR A 131 7.25 15.11 -3.08
C TYR A 131 8.04 14.47 -4.23
N PHE A 132 9.34 14.21 -4.03
CA PHE A 132 10.17 13.55 -5.02
C PHE A 132 9.67 12.15 -5.35
N LEU A 133 9.29 11.37 -4.35
CA LEU A 133 8.71 10.03 -4.57
C LEU A 133 7.41 10.11 -5.41
N ARG A 134 6.50 11.03 -5.09
CA ARG A 134 5.24 11.25 -5.83
C ARG A 134 5.46 11.72 -7.28
N ARG A 135 6.58 12.39 -7.56
CA ARG A 135 6.96 12.87 -8.91
C ARG A 135 7.82 11.87 -9.68
N GLY A 136 8.14 10.72 -9.10
CA GLY A 136 8.99 9.70 -9.72
C GLY A 136 10.50 9.96 -9.59
N TYR A 137 10.92 10.97 -8.82
CA TYR A 137 12.33 11.31 -8.60
C TYR A 137 12.97 10.48 -7.48
N TYR A 138 12.87 9.15 -7.56
CA TYR A 138 13.34 8.21 -6.53
C TYR A 138 14.82 8.38 -6.17
N GLY A 139 15.69 8.59 -7.15
CA GLY A 139 17.12 8.79 -6.90
C GLY A 139 17.42 10.04 -6.06
N ALA A 140 16.67 11.12 -6.27
CA ALA A 140 16.79 12.34 -5.46
C ALA A 140 16.23 12.13 -4.05
N ALA A 141 15.07 11.47 -3.94
CA ALA A 141 14.44 11.11 -2.67
C ALA A 141 15.38 10.27 -1.78
N THR A 142 15.95 9.19 -2.33
CA THR A 142 16.85 8.29 -1.60
C THR A 142 18.13 9.01 -1.17
N ARG A 143 18.73 9.84 -2.05
CA ARG A 143 19.93 10.62 -1.69
C ARG A 143 19.67 11.63 -0.58
N LEU A 144 18.54 12.34 -0.63
CA LEU A 144 18.16 13.31 0.41
C LEU A 144 17.91 12.60 1.75
N ALA A 145 17.15 11.50 1.73
CA ALA A 145 16.86 10.72 2.93
C ALA A 145 18.12 10.17 3.59
N HIS A 146 19.13 9.75 2.81
CA HIS A 146 20.42 9.34 3.36
C HIS A 146 21.22 10.50 3.97
N ARG A 147 21.37 11.60 3.23
CA ARG A 147 22.20 12.73 3.66
C ARG A 147 21.66 13.40 4.92
N SER A 148 20.34 13.42 5.08
CA SER A 148 19.67 14.03 6.24
C SER A 148 19.31 13.02 7.35
N ASP A 149 19.69 11.74 7.20
CA ASP A 149 19.35 10.65 8.13
C ASP A 149 17.84 10.56 8.43
N LEU A 150 17.03 10.50 7.36
CA LEU A 150 15.56 10.54 7.41
C LEU A 150 14.91 9.25 6.94
N ARG A 151 15.68 8.18 6.64
CA ARG A 151 15.13 6.93 6.10
C ARG A 151 13.94 6.45 6.92
N ASP A 152 14.10 6.37 8.24
CA ASP A 152 13.06 5.88 9.16
C ASP A 152 11.87 6.83 9.33
N LEU A 153 12.04 8.09 8.95
CA LEU A 153 10.99 9.11 8.98
C LEU A 153 10.25 9.24 7.64
N THR A 154 10.66 8.49 6.62
CA THR A 154 10.12 8.57 5.26
C THR A 154 9.43 7.28 4.83
N ASN A 155 8.54 7.36 3.85
CA ASN A 155 7.78 6.21 3.36
C ASN A 155 8.39 5.59 2.08
N ILE A 156 9.72 5.66 1.92
CA ILE A 156 10.41 5.29 0.66
C ILE A 156 10.02 3.90 0.19
N ASP A 157 10.03 2.90 1.07
CA ASP A 157 9.77 1.51 0.70
C ASP A 157 8.35 1.31 0.15
N VAL A 158 7.36 2.03 0.70
CA VAL A 158 5.98 2.02 0.20
C VAL A 158 5.90 2.54 -1.23
N PHE A 159 6.62 3.63 -1.52
CA PHE A 159 6.66 4.21 -2.86
C PHE A 159 7.49 3.36 -3.84
N LEU A 160 8.50 2.61 -3.37
CA LEU A 160 9.24 1.68 -4.21
C LEU A 160 8.39 0.47 -4.63
N ILE A 161 7.59 -0.08 -3.71
CA ILE A 161 6.61 -1.13 -4.06
C ILE A 161 5.58 -0.59 -5.05
N SER A 162 5.03 0.61 -4.81
CA SER A 162 4.11 1.27 -5.76
C SER A 162 4.74 1.43 -7.14
N ARG A 163 6.00 1.88 -7.20
CA ARG A 163 6.74 2.06 -8.45
C ARG A 163 6.85 0.77 -9.25
N GLU A 164 7.13 -0.34 -8.58
CA GLU A 164 7.29 -1.63 -9.24
C GLU A 164 5.99 -2.09 -9.91
N VAL A 165 4.85 -1.86 -9.25
CA VAL A 165 3.53 -2.12 -9.82
C VAL A 165 3.24 -1.17 -10.98
N GLU A 166 3.52 0.13 -10.85
CA GLU A 166 3.34 1.10 -11.93
C GLU A 166 4.20 0.77 -13.16
N GLN A 167 5.44 0.31 -12.95
CA GLN A 167 6.33 -0.12 -14.04
C GLN A 167 5.83 -1.39 -14.74
N SER A 168 5.33 -2.36 -13.98
CA SER A 168 4.69 -3.57 -14.53
C SER A 168 3.52 -3.20 -15.42
N LEU A 169 2.63 -2.31 -14.96
CA LEU A 169 1.51 -1.84 -15.76
C LEU A 169 1.97 -1.07 -17.01
N ALA A 170 3.01 -0.26 -16.90
CA ALA A 170 3.59 0.44 -18.06
C ALA A 170 4.23 -0.51 -19.09
N GLN A 171 4.61 -1.72 -18.67
CA GLN A 171 5.08 -2.81 -19.53
C GLN A 171 3.95 -3.71 -20.02
N HIS A 172 2.70 -3.33 -19.79
CA HIS A 172 1.48 -4.08 -20.12
C HIS A 172 1.36 -5.42 -19.37
N GLU A 173 1.95 -5.51 -18.16
CA GLU A 173 1.89 -6.67 -17.29
C GLU A 173 0.95 -6.41 -16.09
N THR A 174 -0.11 -7.19 -15.95
CA THR A 174 -1.12 -7.04 -14.88
C THR A 174 -0.77 -7.78 -13.59
N SER A 175 0.16 -8.74 -13.63
CA SER A 175 0.34 -9.73 -12.56
C SER A 175 0.67 -9.11 -11.20
N LYS A 176 1.62 -8.17 -11.14
CA LYS A 176 1.98 -7.50 -9.88
C LYS A 176 0.86 -6.64 -9.32
N CYS A 177 0.08 -6.01 -10.19
CA CYS A 177 -1.06 -5.20 -9.75
C CYS A 177 -2.21 -6.07 -9.22
N LEU A 178 -2.45 -7.23 -9.84
CA LEU A 178 -3.43 -8.20 -9.36
C LEU A 178 -3.02 -8.81 -8.02
N GLU A 179 -1.73 -9.11 -7.83
CA GLU A 179 -1.18 -9.52 -6.54
C GLU A 179 -1.40 -8.45 -5.48
N TRP A 180 -1.12 -7.18 -5.81
CA TRP A 180 -1.43 -6.06 -4.93
C TRP A 180 -2.93 -5.95 -4.60
N CYS A 181 -3.82 -6.18 -5.58
CA CYS A 181 -5.27 -6.21 -5.34
C CYS A 181 -5.66 -7.33 -4.37
N TYR A 182 -5.08 -8.52 -4.54
CA TYR A 182 -5.31 -9.68 -3.67
C TYR A 182 -4.87 -9.39 -2.23
N ASP A 183 -3.65 -8.88 -2.07
CA ASP A 183 -3.05 -8.50 -0.79
C ASP A 183 -3.88 -7.48 0.01
N ASN A 184 -4.57 -6.60 -0.71
CA ASN A 184 -5.32 -5.49 -0.12
C ASN A 184 -6.84 -5.66 -0.24
N ARG A 185 -7.34 -6.83 -0.65
CA ARG A 185 -8.73 -7.09 -1.03
C ARG A 185 -9.76 -6.61 0.00
N SER A 186 -9.54 -6.86 1.28
CA SER A 186 -10.47 -6.46 2.35
C SER A 186 -10.58 -4.94 2.49
N LYS A 187 -9.47 -4.20 2.30
CA LYS A 187 -9.47 -2.73 2.34
C LYS A 187 -10.04 -2.14 1.05
N LEU A 188 -9.64 -2.70 -0.10
CA LEU A 188 -10.14 -2.26 -1.41
C LEU A 188 -11.66 -2.42 -1.53
N ARG A 189 -12.23 -3.49 -0.97
CA ARG A 189 -13.69 -3.67 -0.89
C ARG A 189 -14.37 -2.56 -0.08
N LYS A 190 -13.79 -2.15 1.06
CA LYS A 190 -14.32 -1.04 1.87
C LYS A 190 -14.20 0.31 1.15
N LEU A 191 -13.17 0.47 0.33
CA LEU A 191 -12.96 1.64 -0.52
C LEU A 191 -13.79 1.60 -1.81
N LYS A 192 -14.52 0.50 -2.09
CA LYS A 192 -15.24 0.26 -3.33
C LYS A 192 -14.37 0.46 -4.59
N SER A 193 -13.11 0.02 -4.52
CA SER A 193 -12.19 0.11 -5.67
C SER A 193 -12.60 -0.88 -6.76
N THR A 194 -12.64 -0.41 -8.00
CA THR A 194 -12.90 -1.21 -9.21
C THR A 194 -11.62 -1.65 -9.92
N MET A 195 -10.45 -1.48 -9.28
CA MET A 195 -9.15 -1.73 -9.90
C MET A 195 -8.99 -3.17 -10.42
N GLU A 196 -9.36 -4.17 -9.60
CA GLU A 196 -9.28 -5.58 -10.00
C GLU A 196 -10.15 -5.86 -11.24
N PHE A 197 -11.36 -5.30 -11.28
CA PHE A 197 -12.26 -5.44 -12.42
C PHE A 197 -11.68 -4.83 -13.69
N ASN A 198 -11.16 -3.61 -13.61
CA ASN A 198 -10.56 -2.92 -14.75
C ASN A 198 -9.32 -3.64 -15.30
N LEU A 199 -8.52 -4.28 -14.42
CA LEU A 199 -7.41 -5.14 -14.83
C LEU A 199 -7.90 -6.39 -15.58
N ARG A 200 -8.98 -7.02 -15.12
CA ARG A 200 -9.58 -8.18 -15.83
C ARG A 200 -10.13 -7.79 -17.19
N ILE A 201 -10.73 -6.61 -17.31
CA ILE A 201 -11.11 -6.07 -18.63
C ILE A 201 -9.86 -5.88 -19.49
N GLN A 202 -8.77 -5.32 -18.96
CA GLN A 202 -7.57 -5.11 -19.75
C GLN A 202 -6.98 -6.44 -20.25
N GLU A 203 -6.89 -7.47 -19.40
CA GLU A 203 -6.45 -8.81 -19.84
C GLU A 203 -7.35 -9.37 -20.95
N PHE A 204 -8.66 -9.19 -20.84
CA PHE A 204 -9.61 -9.58 -21.87
C PHE A 204 -9.35 -8.84 -23.20
N VAL A 205 -9.17 -7.52 -23.14
CA VAL A 205 -8.87 -6.67 -24.31
C VAL A 205 -7.58 -7.11 -24.98
N GLU A 206 -6.51 -7.39 -24.22
CA GLU A 206 -5.24 -7.85 -24.78
C GLU A 206 -5.37 -9.23 -25.47
N LEU A 207 -6.21 -10.13 -24.94
CA LEU A 207 -6.54 -11.39 -25.62
C LEU A 207 -7.27 -11.15 -26.95
N VAL A 208 -8.17 -10.18 -27.00
CA VAL A 208 -8.86 -9.79 -28.24
C VAL A 208 -7.88 -9.15 -29.24
N LYS A 209 -6.99 -8.25 -28.79
CA LYS A 209 -5.93 -7.64 -29.61
C LYS A 209 -4.99 -8.69 -30.22
N ALA A 210 -4.71 -9.76 -29.49
CA ALA A 210 -3.92 -10.90 -29.94
C ALA A 210 -4.68 -11.91 -30.82
N ASP A 211 -5.92 -11.62 -31.21
CA ASP A 211 -6.85 -12.50 -31.96
C ASP A 211 -7.16 -13.85 -31.25
N LYS A 212 -6.92 -13.93 -29.94
CA LYS A 212 -7.22 -15.10 -29.10
C LYS A 212 -8.64 -15.01 -28.54
N ARG A 213 -9.64 -14.85 -29.41
CA ARG A 213 -11.05 -14.61 -29.02
C ARG A 213 -11.63 -15.70 -28.12
N MET A 214 -11.31 -16.96 -28.38
CA MET A 214 -11.77 -18.08 -27.53
C MET A 214 -11.17 -18.03 -26.12
N ASP A 215 -9.93 -17.58 -25.99
CA ASP A 215 -9.28 -17.38 -24.68
C ASP A 215 -9.93 -16.22 -23.93
N ALA A 216 -10.25 -15.13 -24.64
CA ALA A 216 -10.97 -13.99 -24.08
C ALA A 216 -12.35 -14.42 -23.51
N VAL A 217 -13.11 -15.25 -24.24
CA VAL A 217 -14.38 -15.80 -23.74
C VAL A 217 -14.18 -16.68 -22.51
N ARG A 218 -13.14 -17.53 -22.48
CA ARG A 218 -12.81 -18.36 -21.31
C ARG A 218 -12.44 -17.49 -20.10
N HIS A 219 -11.68 -16.43 -20.33
CA HIS A 219 -11.29 -15.46 -19.30
C HIS A 219 -12.52 -14.74 -18.73
N ALA A 220 -13.38 -14.19 -19.60
CA ALA A 220 -14.63 -13.53 -19.20
C ALA A 220 -15.51 -14.44 -18.34
N ARG A 221 -15.73 -15.70 -18.74
CA ARG A 221 -16.52 -16.67 -17.96
C ARG A 221 -15.94 -16.95 -16.57
N LYS A 222 -14.62 -16.87 -16.42
CA LYS A 222 -13.95 -17.14 -15.15
C LYS A 222 -13.98 -15.95 -14.20
N TYR A 223 -13.82 -14.74 -14.73
CA TYR A 223 -13.60 -13.56 -13.91
C TYR A 223 -14.80 -12.62 -13.89
N PHE A 224 -15.55 -12.46 -14.98
CA PHE A 224 -16.66 -11.49 -15.04
C PHE A 224 -17.89 -11.90 -14.23
N THR A 225 -18.02 -13.18 -13.87
CA THR A 225 -19.17 -13.70 -13.10
C THR A 225 -19.18 -13.30 -11.63
N ILE A 226 -18.09 -12.72 -11.12
CA ILE A 226 -17.90 -12.42 -9.69
C ILE A 226 -18.36 -10.98 -9.35
N PHE A 227 -18.69 -10.19 -10.37
CA PHE A 227 -18.90 -8.75 -10.27
C PHE A 227 -20.38 -8.36 -10.17
N GLU A 228 -20.62 -7.17 -9.63
CA GLU A 228 -21.97 -6.66 -9.27
C GLU A 228 -22.73 -6.15 -10.51
N ASP A 229 -24.06 -6.01 -10.40
CA ASP A 229 -24.95 -5.56 -11.49
C ASP A 229 -24.54 -4.19 -12.06
N GLU A 230 -23.93 -3.33 -11.26
CA GLU A 230 -23.41 -2.02 -11.69
C GLU A 230 -22.34 -2.12 -12.80
N GLN A 231 -21.67 -3.27 -12.92
CA GLN A 231 -20.60 -3.54 -13.88
C GLN A 231 -21.08 -4.29 -15.13
N LEU A 232 -22.38 -4.62 -15.21
CA LEU A 232 -22.95 -5.42 -16.30
C LEU A 232 -22.80 -4.73 -17.66
N GLN A 233 -22.96 -3.40 -17.71
CA GLN A 233 -22.83 -2.63 -18.95
C GLN A 233 -21.40 -2.73 -19.52
N ASP A 234 -20.38 -2.63 -18.65
CA ASP A 234 -18.98 -2.78 -19.07
C ASP A 234 -18.69 -4.18 -19.58
N VAL A 235 -19.25 -5.21 -18.93
CA VAL A 235 -19.15 -6.60 -19.39
C VAL A 235 -19.81 -6.76 -20.77
N GLN A 236 -21.00 -6.18 -20.99
CA GLN A 236 -21.68 -6.23 -22.28
C GLN A 236 -20.85 -5.57 -23.38
N HIS A 237 -20.25 -4.39 -23.12
CA HIS A 237 -19.36 -3.74 -24.07
C HIS A 237 -18.11 -4.59 -24.37
N CYS A 238 -17.52 -5.23 -23.37
CA CYS A 238 -16.40 -6.15 -23.57
C CYS A 238 -16.80 -7.36 -24.42
N MET A 239 -17.98 -7.95 -24.17
CA MET A 239 -18.45 -9.09 -24.95
C MET A 239 -18.78 -8.70 -26.39
N ALA A 240 -19.35 -7.50 -26.61
CA ALA A 240 -19.62 -6.96 -27.93
C ALA A 240 -18.33 -6.68 -28.73
N LEU A 241 -17.22 -6.32 -28.06
CA LEU A 241 -15.91 -6.13 -28.68
C LEU A 241 -15.45 -7.34 -29.48
N LEU A 242 -15.86 -8.56 -29.11
CA LEU A 242 -15.52 -9.79 -29.84
C LEU A 242 -16.03 -9.80 -31.29
N ALA A 243 -17.14 -9.09 -31.56
CA ALA A 243 -17.76 -9.01 -32.87
C ALA A 243 -17.10 -7.94 -33.78
N PHE A 244 -16.23 -7.09 -33.23
CA PHE A 244 -15.56 -6.03 -33.98
C PHE A 244 -14.11 -6.41 -34.33
N PRO A 245 -13.56 -5.88 -35.43
CA PRO A 245 -12.13 -5.98 -35.71
C PRO A 245 -11.33 -5.05 -34.80
N THR A 246 -10.06 -5.38 -34.57
CA THR A 246 -9.14 -4.65 -33.66
C THR A 246 -8.75 -3.25 -34.14
N ASN A 247 -9.09 -2.88 -35.38
CA ASN A 247 -8.89 -1.55 -35.97
C ASN A 247 -10.20 -0.75 -36.05
N THR A 248 -11.19 -1.09 -35.22
CA THR A 248 -12.50 -0.43 -35.22
C THR A 248 -12.39 1.00 -34.72
N GLU A 249 -12.96 1.94 -35.48
CA GLU A 249 -13.03 3.36 -35.12
C GLU A 249 -14.31 3.73 -34.33
N LEU A 250 -15.19 2.75 -34.09
CA LEU A 250 -16.46 2.95 -33.40
C LEU A 250 -16.25 3.04 -31.88
N SER A 251 -16.74 4.12 -31.27
CA SER A 251 -16.86 4.23 -29.81
C SER A 251 -18.05 3.38 -29.33
N PRO A 252 -17.96 2.69 -28.17
CA PRO A 252 -16.88 2.73 -27.17
C PRO A 252 -15.69 1.79 -27.45
N TYR A 253 -15.77 0.95 -28.48
CA TYR A 253 -14.80 -0.13 -28.74
C TYR A 253 -13.39 0.38 -29.08
N LYS A 254 -13.30 1.51 -29.79
CA LYS A 254 -12.03 2.21 -30.02
C LYS A 254 -11.32 2.52 -28.71
N GLU A 255 -12.05 3.09 -27.75
CA GLU A 255 -11.50 3.46 -26.43
C GLU A 255 -11.15 2.24 -25.57
N LEU A 256 -11.81 1.09 -25.81
CA LEU A 256 -11.46 -0.18 -25.18
C LEU A 256 -10.13 -0.73 -25.70
N LEU A 257 -9.80 -0.52 -26.98
CA LEU A 257 -8.59 -1.03 -27.62
C LEU A 257 -7.37 -0.11 -27.49
N ASP A 258 -7.61 1.16 -27.15
CA ASP A 258 -6.60 2.21 -27.06
C ASP A 258 -5.60 1.99 -25.91
N ASP A 259 -4.31 2.20 -26.21
CA ASP A 259 -3.21 1.98 -25.26
C ASP A 259 -3.22 2.98 -24.09
N SER A 260 -3.88 4.14 -24.21
CA SER A 260 -4.07 5.10 -23.10
C SER A 260 -4.81 4.51 -21.90
N ARG A 261 -5.47 3.35 -22.07
CA ARG A 261 -6.04 2.58 -20.95
C ARG A 261 -4.99 2.18 -19.93
N TRP A 262 -3.77 1.85 -20.36
CA TRP A 262 -2.69 1.50 -19.43
C TRP A 262 -2.29 2.69 -18.56
N GLU A 263 -2.23 3.90 -19.13
CA GLU A 263 -1.99 5.13 -18.37
C GLU A 263 -3.11 5.40 -17.36
N ARG A 264 -4.37 5.18 -17.75
CA ARG A 264 -5.52 5.29 -16.85
C ARG A 264 -5.47 4.27 -15.72
N LEU A 265 -5.06 3.02 -15.98
CA LEU A 265 -4.88 2.00 -14.96
C LEU A 265 -3.77 2.36 -13.98
N ILE A 266 -2.65 2.90 -14.46
CA ILE A 266 -1.55 3.38 -13.60
C ILE A 266 -2.04 4.49 -12.68
N GLU A 267 -2.78 5.46 -13.21
CA GLU A 267 -3.32 6.57 -12.41
C GLU A 267 -4.38 6.09 -11.41
N GLN A 268 -5.28 5.18 -11.82
CA GLN A 268 -6.26 4.56 -10.91
C GLN A 268 -5.57 3.79 -9.78
N PHE A 269 -4.55 2.98 -10.11
CA PHE A 269 -3.73 2.28 -9.11
C PHE A 269 -3.11 3.26 -8.12
N ARG A 270 -2.49 4.33 -8.62
CA ARG A 270 -1.85 5.36 -7.79
C ARG A 270 -2.85 6.00 -6.82
N GLN A 271 -4.05 6.33 -7.30
CA GLN A 271 -5.12 6.88 -6.47
C GLN A 271 -5.60 5.90 -5.40
N ASP A 272 -5.83 4.64 -5.77
CA ASP A 272 -6.26 3.61 -4.84
C ASP A 272 -5.17 3.29 -3.81
N ASN A 273 -3.90 3.29 -4.21
CA ASN A 273 -2.75 3.15 -3.31
C ASN A 273 -2.67 4.30 -2.31
N TYR A 274 -2.88 5.55 -2.74
CA TYR A 274 -2.94 6.69 -1.82
C TYR A 274 -4.13 6.58 -0.86
N ARG A 275 -5.32 6.19 -1.33
CA ARG A 275 -6.49 5.99 -0.47
C ARG A 275 -6.27 4.88 0.55
N LEU A 276 -5.61 3.78 0.15
CA LEU A 276 -5.26 2.66 1.03
C LEU A 276 -4.43 3.12 2.24
N PHE A 277 -3.47 4.01 2.01
CA PHE A 277 -2.60 4.59 3.04
C PHE A 277 -3.14 5.90 3.65
N GLN A 278 -4.33 6.34 3.23
CA GLN A 278 -4.94 7.62 3.62
C GLN A 278 -4.03 8.83 3.36
N LEU A 279 -3.29 8.77 2.26
CA LEU A 279 -2.50 9.87 1.75
C LEU A 279 -3.39 10.82 0.95
N ALA A 280 -3.17 12.12 1.12
CA ALA A 280 -3.76 13.12 0.24
C ALA A 280 -3.24 12.93 -1.20
N SER A 281 -4.05 13.31 -2.20
CA SER A 281 -3.64 13.29 -3.61
C SER A 281 -2.49 14.25 -3.88
N GLN A 282 -2.51 15.43 -3.25
CA GLN A 282 -1.42 16.40 -3.28
C GLN A 282 -0.41 16.16 -2.18
N SER A 283 0.85 16.46 -2.45
CA SER A 283 1.91 16.38 -1.43
C SER A 283 1.73 17.51 -0.40
N VAL A 284 2.07 17.21 0.86
CA VAL A 284 2.09 18.20 1.95
C VAL A 284 3.00 19.38 1.59
N PHE A 285 4.11 19.12 0.88
CA PHE A 285 5.01 20.15 0.38
C PHE A 285 4.32 21.14 -0.56
N THR A 286 3.56 20.64 -1.54
CA THR A 286 2.85 21.47 -2.51
C THR A 286 1.85 22.39 -1.83
N VAL A 287 1.06 21.87 -0.89
CA VAL A 287 0.07 22.64 -0.14
C VAL A 287 0.75 23.70 0.73
N ALA A 288 1.80 23.34 1.45
CA ALA A 288 2.55 24.29 2.28
C ALA A 288 3.22 25.39 1.45
N LEU A 289 3.78 25.05 0.29
CA LEU A 289 4.38 26.02 -0.63
C LEU A 289 3.33 26.98 -1.18
N GLN A 290 2.17 26.47 -1.61
CA GLN A 290 1.06 27.30 -2.08
C GLN A 290 0.56 28.25 -0.99
N ALA A 291 0.36 27.76 0.23
CA ALA A 291 -0.04 28.58 1.35
C ALA A 291 1.00 29.67 1.67
N GLY A 292 2.29 29.32 1.68
CA GLY A 292 3.39 30.26 1.90
C GLY A 292 3.46 31.35 0.82
N LEU A 293 3.33 30.97 -0.46
CA LEU A 293 3.29 31.93 -1.57
C LEU A 293 2.07 32.84 -1.50
N SER A 294 0.91 32.33 -1.09
CA SER A 294 -0.30 33.14 -0.89
C SER A 294 -0.13 34.15 0.26
N ALA A 295 0.49 33.75 1.37
CA ALA A 295 0.79 34.64 2.49
C ALA A 295 1.82 35.73 2.13
N LEU A 296 2.76 35.45 1.23
CA LEU A 296 3.69 36.46 0.72
C LEU A 296 3.03 37.44 -0.25
N LYS A 297 1.96 37.03 -0.93
CA LYS A 297 1.20 37.87 -1.86
C LYS A 297 0.19 38.79 -1.17
N THR A 298 -0.18 38.53 0.08
CA THR A 298 -1.04 39.46 0.82
C THR A 298 -0.23 40.68 1.24
N PRO A 299 -0.52 41.89 0.74
CA PRO A 299 0.12 43.10 1.25
C PRO A 299 -0.19 43.22 2.74
N TYR A 300 0.85 43.45 3.56
CA TYR A 300 0.70 43.87 4.94
C TYR A 300 -0.36 44.99 5.03
N PRO A 301 -1.20 45.07 6.08
CA PRO A 301 -2.13 46.17 6.21
C PRO A 301 -1.32 47.46 6.30
N PHE A 302 -1.42 48.30 5.27
CA PHE A 302 -1.00 49.69 5.35
C PHE A 302 -1.68 50.28 6.58
N THR A 303 -0.88 50.67 7.56
CA THR A 303 -1.32 51.47 8.69
C THR A 303 -1.94 52.72 8.08
N ILE A 304 -3.27 52.81 8.09
CA ILE A 304 -3.97 54.05 7.80
C ILE A 304 -3.61 54.97 8.96
N GLN A 305 -2.54 55.74 8.80
CA GLN A 305 -2.35 56.96 9.58
C GLN A 305 -3.53 57.85 9.21
N THR A 306 -4.53 57.87 10.09
CA THR A 306 -5.56 58.90 10.13
C THR A 306 -4.83 60.24 10.23
N LYS A 307 -4.81 60.99 9.12
CA LYS A 307 -4.46 62.41 9.16
C LYS A 307 -5.57 63.13 9.93
N SER A 308 -5.20 63.71 11.08
CA SER A 308 -5.95 64.81 11.70
C SER A 308 -5.86 66.07 10.84
#